data_AF-A0A8C9LEK0-F1
#
_entry.id   AF-A0A8C9LEK0-F1
#
_cell.length_a   1.000
_cell.length_b   1.000
_cell.length_c   1.000
_cell.angle_alpha   90.00
_cell.angle_beta   90.00
_cell.angle_gamma   90.00
#
_symmetry.space_group_name_H-M   'P 1'
#
loop_
_entity.id
_entity.type
_entity.pdbx_description
1 polymer ?
#
loop_
_entity_poly.entity_id
_entity_poly.type
_entity_poly.pdbx_seq_one_letter_code
_entity_poly.pdbx_strand_id
1 'polypeptide(L)' 'MAADAEPLEIILHLPLLCEDKNVPYVFVRSKQALGRACGVSRPVIACSITIKEGSQLKPQIQSVQQAIERLLV' A
#
# COMPACT_ATOMS: atom_id res chain seq x y z
N MET A 1 -2.85 -2.12 -0.01
CA MET A 1 -3.52 -3.40 -0.37
C MET A 1 -4.97 -3.12 -0.70
N ALA A 2 -5.63 -3.92 -1.53
CA ALA A 2 -7.05 -3.75 -1.87
C ALA A 2 -7.93 -4.68 -1.03
N ALA A 3 -9.01 -4.14 -0.45
CA ALA A 3 -9.94 -4.89 0.40
C ALA A 3 -10.92 -5.79 -0.38
N ASP A 4 -11.13 -5.50 -1.67
CA ASP A 4 -11.97 -6.28 -2.61
C ASP A 4 -11.16 -7.32 -3.41
N ALA A 5 -10.01 -7.73 -2.87
CA ALA A 5 -9.25 -8.83 -3.43
C ALA A 5 -10.01 -10.15 -3.25
N GLU A 6 -10.09 -10.94 -4.33
CA GLU A 6 -10.77 -12.23 -4.37
C GLU A 6 -9.85 -13.21 -5.09
N PRO A 7 -9.40 -14.30 -4.43
CA PRO A 7 -9.52 -14.60 -2.99
C PRO A 7 -8.70 -13.63 -2.10
N LEU A 8 -9.14 -13.34 -0.87
CA LEU A 8 -8.45 -12.41 0.04
C LEU A 8 -7.19 -13.02 0.65
N GLU A 9 -7.15 -14.35 0.77
CA GLU A 9 -6.08 -15.14 1.37
C GLU A 9 -4.73 -14.88 0.70
N ILE A 10 -4.72 -14.52 -0.57
CA ILE A 10 -3.49 -14.25 -1.33
C ILE A 10 -2.73 -13.02 -0.82
N ILE A 11 -3.36 -12.10 -0.08
CA ILE A 11 -2.70 -10.90 0.45
C ILE A 11 -2.44 -10.95 1.97
N LEU A 12 -2.95 -11.96 2.68
CA LEU A 12 -2.86 -12.03 4.14
C LEU A 12 -1.44 -12.27 4.67
N HIS A 13 -0.51 -12.72 3.82
CA HIS A 13 0.90 -12.86 4.18
C HIS A 13 1.65 -11.52 4.25
N LEU A 14 1.12 -10.47 3.60
CA LEU A 14 1.78 -9.16 3.54
C LEU A 14 1.69 -8.37 4.85
N PRO A 15 0.52 -8.24 5.52
CA PRO A 15 0.44 -7.56 6.81
C PRO A 15 1.42 -8.11 7.85
N LEU A 16 1.52 -9.44 7.99
CA LEU A 16 2.44 -10.09 8.93
C LEU A 16 3.90 -9.69 8.64
N LEU A 17 4.31 -9.74 7.37
CA LEU A 17 5.66 -9.33 6.97
C LEU A 17 5.90 -7.83 7.20
N CYS A 18 4.89 -7.00 6.99
CA CYS A 18 4.97 -5.56 7.22
C CYS A 18 5.11 -5.23 8.71
N GLU A 19 4.41 -5.95 9.60
CA GLU A 19 4.56 -5.82 11.05
C GLU A 19 5.99 -6.21 11.48
N ASP A 20 6.49 -7.36 11.03
CA ASP A 20 7.86 -7.83 11.34
C ASP A 20 8.95 -6.85 10.88
N LYS A 21 8.72 -6.16 9.76
CA LYS A 21 9.66 -5.20 9.17
C LYS A 21 9.38 -3.75 9.58
N ASN A 22 8.37 -3.51 10.41
CA ASN A 22 7.92 -2.19 10.81
C ASN A 22 7.66 -1.26 9.61
N VAL A 23 6.99 -1.79 8.58
CA VAL A 23 6.61 -1.06 7.37
C VAL A 23 5.12 -0.70 7.43
N PRO A 24 4.75 0.58 7.33
CA PRO A 24 3.36 0.98 7.39
C PRO A 24 2.59 0.46 6.17
N TYR A 25 1.37 -0.04 6.41
CA TYR A 25 0.49 -0.57 5.38
C TYR A 25 -0.95 -0.11 5.58
N VAL A 26 -1.73 -0.12 4.50
CA VAL A 26 -3.15 0.27 4.54
C VAL A 26 -3.96 -0.50 3.50
N PHE A 27 -5.25 -0.70 3.78
CA PHE A 27 -6.22 -1.24 2.84
C PHE A 27 -7.02 -0.11 2.17
N VAL A 28 -7.11 -0.17 0.84
CA VAL A 28 -7.96 0.70 0.02
C VAL A 28 -9.18 -0.08 -0.46
N ARG A 29 -10.29 0.62 -0.71
CA ARG A 29 -11.59 -0.02 -1.00
C ARG A 29 -11.64 -0.79 -2.32
N SER A 30 -10.87 -0.39 -3.34
CA SER A 30 -11.01 -0.96 -4.69
C SER A 30 -9.68 -1.27 -5.39
N LYS A 31 -9.52 -2.52 -5.85
CA LYS A 31 -8.42 -2.99 -6.70
C LYS A 31 -8.39 -2.35 -8.07
N GLN A 32 -9.55 -1.94 -8.59
CA GLN A 32 -9.63 -1.22 -9.87
C GLN A 32 -9.10 0.21 -9.75
N ALA A 33 -9.50 0.92 -8.70
CA ALA A 33 -8.99 2.26 -8.42
C ALA A 33 -7.47 2.23 -8.17
N LEU A 34 -6.99 1.21 -7.45
CA LEU A 34 -5.57 1.00 -7.22
C LEU A 34 -4.81 0.74 -8.54
N GLY A 35 -5.34 -0.12 -9.42
CA GLY A 35 -4.74 -0.37 -10.73
C GLY A 35 -4.62 0.89 -11.58
N ARG A 36 -5.69 1.70 -11.66
CA ARG A 36 -5.65 2.99 -12.37
C ARG A 36 -4.62 3.95 -11.78
N ALA A 37 -4.50 4.02 -10.45
CA ALA A 37 -3.50 4.85 -9.78
C ALA A 37 -2.06 4.38 -10.05
N CYS A 38 -1.86 3.07 -10.22
CA CYS A 38 -0.59 2.48 -10.64
C CYS A 38 -0.31 2.61 -12.15
N GLY A 39 -1.22 3.21 -12.93
CA GLY A 39 -1.07 3.37 -14.38
C GLY A 39 -1.29 2.09 -15.19
N VAL A 40 -1.98 1.10 -14.62
CA VAL A 40 -2.27 -0.17 -15.30
C VAL A 40 -3.77 -0.33 -15.57
N SER A 41 -4.11 -0.94 -16.70
CA SER A 41 -5.50 -1.23 -17.09
C SER A 41 -6.11 -2.40 -16.32
N ARG A 42 -5.27 -3.24 -15.71
CA ARG A 42 -5.69 -4.42 -14.95
C ARG A 42 -5.87 -4.08 -13.46
N PRO A 43 -6.77 -4.76 -12.74
CA PRO A 43 -6.91 -4.61 -11.31
C PRO A 43 -5.60 -4.94 -10.58
N VAL A 44 -5.26 -4.15 -9.56
CA VAL A 44 -4.07 -4.37 -8.72
C VAL A 44 -4.53 -4.59 -7.28
N ILE A 45 -4.07 -5.68 -6.67
CA ILE A 45 -4.44 -6.06 -5.31
C ILE A 45 -3.44 -5.56 -4.25
N ALA A 46 -2.18 -5.35 -4.64
CA ALA A 46 -1.13 -4.88 -3.76
C ALA A 46 -0.16 -4.00 -4.55
N CYS A 47 0.32 -2.94 -3.92
CA CYS A 47 1.37 -2.08 -4.46
C CYS A 47 2.32 -1.73 -3.31
N SER A 48 3.59 -1.54 -3.64
CA SER A 48 4.60 -1.05 -2.71
C SER A 48 5.21 0.23 -3.28
N ILE A 49 5.37 1.23 -2.42
CA ILE A 49 6.03 2.48 -2.77
C ILE A 49 7.45 2.38 -2.22
N THR A 50 8.43 2.32 -3.10
CA THR A 50 9.85 2.30 -2.72
C THR A 50 10.39 3.72 -2.59
N ILE A 51 11.30 3.91 -1.64
CA ILE A 51 11.96 5.20 -1.43
C ILE A 51 13.31 5.16 -2.15
N LYS A 52 13.56 6.14 -3.01
CA LYS A 52 14.86 6.36 -3.65
C LYS A 52 15.46 7.67 -3.15
N GLU A 53 16.75 7.66 -2.84
CA GLU A 53 17.49 8.88 -2.49
C GLU A 53 17.44 9.89 -3.65
N GLY A 54 17.15 11.15 -3.33
CA GLY A 54 16.97 12.22 -4.32
C GLY A 54 15.59 12.28 -4.98
N SER A 55 14.63 11.43 -4.60
CA SER A 55 13.26 11.53 -5.12
C SER A 55 12.55 12.78 -4.58
N GLN A 56 11.98 13.59 -5.48
CA GLN A 56 11.15 14.74 -5.12
C GLN A 56 9.85 14.35 -4.39
N LEU A 57 9.46 13.07 -4.48
CA LEU A 57 8.24 12.54 -3.84
C LEU A 57 8.47 12.13 -2.38
N LYS A 58 9.73 12.11 -1.90
CA LYS A 58 10.08 11.74 -0.52
C LYS A 58 9.23 12.46 0.55
N PRO A 59 9.04 13.79 0.54
CA PRO A 59 8.22 14.47 1.54
C PRO A 59 6.74 14.04 1.50
N GLN A 60 6.19 13.80 0.30
CA GLN A 60 4.80 13.34 0.16
C GLN A 60 4.63 11.92 0.70
N ILE A 61 5.58 11.04 0.41
CA ILE A 61 5.58 9.65 0.93
C ILE A 61 5.65 9.66 2.45
N GLN A 62 6.51 10.48 3.06
CA GLN A 62 6.61 10.61 4.52
C GLN A 62 5.32 11.14 5.16
N SER A 63 4.65 12.12 4.53
CA SER A 63 3.37 12.62 5.02
C SER A 63 2.28 11.54 5.01
N VAL A 64 2.24 10.71 3.96
CA VAL A 64 1.31 9.58 3.88
C VAL A 64 1.65 8.50 4.90
N GLN A 65 2.92 8.18 5.11
CA GLN A 65 3.36 7.22 6.14
C GLN A 65 2.87 7.64 7.53
N GLN A 66 3.09 8.91 7.93
CA GLN A 66 2.61 9.43 9.20
C GLN A 66 1.09 9.40 9.34
N ALA A 67 0.36 9.64 8.25
CA ALA A 67 -1.09 9.54 8.26
C ALA A 67 -1.57 8.10 8.46
N ILE A 68 -0.88 7.12 7.87
CA ILE A 68 -1.18 5.69 8.02
C ILE A 68 -0.85 5.21 9.44
N GLU A 69 0.28 5.62 10.01
CA GLU A 69 0.67 5.26 11.38
C GLU A 69 -0.38 5.69 12.42
N ARG A 70 -1.01 6.85 12.21
CA ARG A 70 -2.11 7.32 13.08
C ARG A 70 -3.38 6.47 13.01
N LEU A 71 -3.57 5.69 11.94
CA LEU A 71 -4.71 4.79 11.79
C LEU A 71 -4.48 3.43 12.45
N LEU A 72 -3.24 3.11 12.83
CA LEU A 72 -2.86 1.85 13.47
C LEU A 72 -2.86 1.94 15.01
N VAL A 73 -3.26 3.09 15.57
CA VAL A 73 -3.42 3.34 17.02
C VAL A 73 -4.89 3.22 17.42
#